data_AF-A0A1V4MU12-F1
#
_entry.id   AF-A0A1V4MU12-F1
#
_cell.length_a   1.000
_cell.length_b   1.000
_cell.length_c   1.000
_cell.angle_alpha   90.00
_cell.angle_beta   90.00
_cell.angle_gamma   90.00
#
_symmetry.space_group_name_H-M   'P 1'
#
loop_
_entity.id
_entity.type
_entity.pdbx_description
1 polymer ?
#
loop_
_entity_poly.entity_id
_entity_poly.type
_entity_poly.pdbx_seq_one_letter_code
_entity_poly.pdbx_strand_id
1 'polypeptide(L)'
;MRRVALLVLAAVAAVSASGLERYTVPGVETDQVLMSIHVWGEVRSPGTYLVPVGADLIAGISAAGGPTSVARLSDVRIVYADSDLEYDLDRFLDAEGDPVPVLRPGATIHVPTRGFEWWKEAIDFSYKIIVAVNLIWIMSER
;
A
#
# COMPACT_ATOMS: atom_id res chain seq x y z
N MET A 1 -38.80 27.88 42.37
CA MET A 1 -37.46 27.25 42.53
C MET A 1 -37.36 25.88 41.81
N ARG A 2 -37.77 25.75 40.54
CA ARG A 2 -37.84 24.41 39.86
C ARG A 2 -37.20 24.34 38.46
N ARG A 3 -36.39 25.33 38.07
CA ARG A 3 -35.82 25.40 36.71
C ARG A 3 -34.34 25.00 36.60
N VAL A 4 -33.61 24.86 37.71
CA VAL A 4 -32.16 24.56 37.69
C VAL A 4 -31.85 23.07 37.53
N ALA A 5 -32.73 22.18 38.01
CA ALA A 5 -32.52 20.72 37.95
C ALA A 5 -32.58 20.14 36.52
N LEU A 6 -33.26 20.81 35.58
CA LEU A 6 -33.36 20.32 34.19
C LEU A 6 -32.07 20.52 33.38
N LEU A 7 -31.26 21.52 33.70
CA LEU A 7 -30.05 21.83 32.94
C LEU A 7 -28.91 20.84 33.24
N VAL A 8 -28.84 20.30 34.46
CA VAL A 8 -27.78 19.34 34.84
C VAL A 8 -28.04 17.96 34.22
N LEU A 9 -29.31 17.55 34.10
CA LEU A 9 -29.65 16.25 33.50
C LEU A 9 -29.40 16.22 31.98
N ALA A 10 -29.64 17.34 31.30
CA ALA A 10 -29.37 17.46 29.86
C ALA A 10 -27.86 17.46 29.55
N ALA A 11 -27.03 18.04 30.42
CA ALA A 11 -25.58 18.08 30.23
C ALA A 11 -24.92 16.70 30.37
N VAL A 12 -25.41 15.85 31.28
CA VAL A 12 -24.86 14.48 31.49
C VAL A 12 -25.25 13.54 30.34
N ALA A 13 -26.44 13.71 29.75
CA ALA A 13 -26.85 12.95 28.56
C ALA A 13 -26.04 13.33 27.31
N ALA A 14 -25.70 14.61 27.14
CA ALA A 14 -24.94 15.08 25.98
C ALA A 14 -23.47 14.60 25.98
N VAL A 15 -22.86 14.43 27.15
CA VAL A 15 -21.46 13.98 27.29
C VAL A 15 -21.31 12.47 27.00
N SER A 16 -22.37 11.69 27.14
CA SER A 16 -22.33 10.24 26.89
C SER A 16 -22.53 9.86 25.43
N ALA A 17 -23.00 10.80 24.59
CA ALA A 17 -23.25 10.56 23.16
C ALA A 17 -22.01 10.82 22.28
N SER A 18 -21.06 11.63 22.73
CA SER A 18 -19.88 12.03 21.95
C SER A 18 -18.71 11.04 22.00
N GLY A 19 -18.78 10.02 22.87
CA GLY A 19 -17.72 9.01 23.05
C GLY A 19 -17.82 7.81 22.10
N LEU A 20 -18.93 7.64 21.38
CA LEU A 20 -19.19 6.47 20.53
C LEU A 20 -19.14 6.80 19.03
N GLU A 21 -19.09 8.08 18.65
CA GLU A 21 -18.94 8.53 17.24
C GLU A 21 -17.59 8.14 16.61
N ARG A 22 -16.66 7.59 17.40
CA ARG A 22 -15.34 7.14 16.92
C ARG A 22 -15.27 5.63 16.60
N TYR A 23 -16.37 4.90 16.74
CA TYR A 23 -16.47 3.54 16.23
C TYR A 23 -17.28 3.55 14.94
N THR A 24 -16.63 3.95 13.84
CA THR A 24 -17.08 3.49 12.52
C THR A 24 -16.89 1.98 12.52
N VAL A 25 -17.97 1.23 12.72
CA VAL A 25 -18.02 -0.18 12.35
C VAL A 25 -17.97 -0.20 10.82
N PRO A 26 -16.87 -0.62 10.18
CA PRO A 26 -16.87 -0.79 8.73
C PRO A 26 -17.81 -1.97 8.44
N GLY A 27 -18.93 -1.73 7.76
CA GLY A 27 -19.85 -2.79 7.33
C GLY A 27 -21.31 -2.69 7.79
N VAL A 28 -21.84 -1.51 8.10
CA VAL A 28 -23.29 -1.30 8.16
C VAL A 28 -23.70 -0.63 6.84
N GLU A 29 -24.61 -1.27 6.10
CA GLU A 29 -25.16 -0.90 4.77
C GLU A 29 -24.48 -1.42 3.48
N THR A 30 -23.83 -2.58 3.52
CA THR A 30 -23.66 -3.40 2.30
C THR A 30 -24.04 -4.84 2.59
N ASP A 31 -24.99 -5.40 1.83
CA ASP A 31 -25.36 -6.83 1.82
C ASP A 31 -24.23 -7.72 1.24
N GLN A 32 -22.97 -7.31 1.44
CA GLN A 32 -21.81 -7.89 0.81
C GLN A 32 -20.84 -8.38 1.88
N VAL A 33 -20.50 -9.66 1.81
CA VAL A 33 -19.49 -10.27 2.66
C VAL A 33 -18.14 -9.61 2.39
N LEU A 34 -17.50 -9.08 3.44
CA LEU A 34 -16.18 -8.46 3.35
C LEU A 34 -15.09 -9.47 3.70
N MET A 35 -13.94 -9.35 3.02
CA MET A 35 -12.72 -10.11 3.30
C MET A 35 -11.55 -9.17 3.57
N SER A 36 -10.63 -9.61 4.43
CA SER A 36 -9.39 -8.89 4.71
C SER A 36 -8.33 -9.21 3.65
N ILE A 37 -7.72 -8.16 3.11
CA ILE A 37 -6.54 -8.24 2.24
C ILE A 37 -5.40 -7.42 2.87
N HIS A 38 -4.17 -7.78 2.57
CA HIS A 38 -2.99 -7.05 3.00
C HIS A 38 -2.32 -6.41 1.79
N VAL A 39 -2.03 -5.12 1.84
CA VAL A 39 -1.40 -4.39 0.74
C VAL A 39 -0.08 -3.79 1.23
N TRP A 40 1.00 -4.16 0.56
CA TRP A 40 2.38 -3.80 0.91
C TRP A 40 3.10 -3.21 -0.31
N GLY A 41 4.13 -2.41 -0.03
CA GLY A 41 5.00 -1.81 -1.04
C GLY A 41 4.55 -0.42 -1.48
N GLU A 42 4.75 -0.12 -2.76
CA GLU A 42 4.58 1.21 -3.35
C GLU A 42 3.11 1.56 -3.65
N VAL A 43 2.33 1.66 -2.59
CA VAL A 43 0.96 2.18 -2.61
C VAL A 43 0.86 3.42 -1.71
N ARG A 44 -0.15 4.26 -1.93
CA ARG A 44 -0.32 5.49 -1.14
C ARG A 44 -0.48 5.25 0.36
N SER A 45 -1.15 4.17 0.72
CA SER A 45 -1.33 3.77 2.11
C SER A 45 -1.18 2.25 2.19
N PRO A 46 0.00 1.75 2.59
CA PRO A 46 0.18 0.32 2.84
C PRO A 46 -0.52 -0.06 4.16
N GLY A 47 -1.12 -1.24 4.20
CA GLY A 47 -1.86 -1.72 5.36
C GLY A 47 -2.86 -2.83 5.04
N THR A 48 -3.71 -3.12 6.02
CA THR A 48 -4.79 -4.11 5.90
C THR A 48 -6.10 -3.41 5.53
N TYR A 49 -6.78 -3.95 4.52
CA TYR A 49 -8.04 -3.40 4.00
C TYR A 49 -9.14 -4.46 4.00
N LEU A 50 -10.37 -4.00 4.17
CA LEU A 50 -11.57 -4.82 4.01
C LEU A 50 -12.19 -4.52 2.65
N VAL A 51 -12.28 -5.54 1.80
CA VAL A 51 -12.86 -5.45 0.45
C VAL A 51 -13.96 -6.49 0.28
N PRO A 52 -14.95 -6.28 -0.59
CA PRO A 52 -15.96 -7.29 -0.88
C PRO A 52 -15.32 -8.61 -1.35
N VAL A 53 -15.91 -9.74 -0.98
CA VAL A 53 -15.55 -11.03 -1.56
C VAL A 53 -15.76 -10.99 -3.07
N GLY A 54 -14.76 -11.42 -3.83
CA GLY A 54 -14.77 -11.31 -5.30
C GLY A 54 -14.23 -9.97 -5.82
N ALA A 55 -13.63 -9.14 -4.97
CA ALA A 55 -12.91 -7.96 -5.41
C ALA A 55 -11.63 -8.34 -6.18
N ASP A 56 -11.37 -7.61 -7.25
CA ASP A 56 -10.18 -7.79 -8.09
C ASP A 56 -8.96 -7.03 -7.52
N LEU A 57 -7.77 -7.32 -8.06
CA LEU A 57 -6.52 -6.64 -7.70
C LEU A 57 -6.64 -5.10 -7.73
N ILE A 58 -7.33 -4.55 -8.73
CA ILE A 58 -7.53 -3.10 -8.87
C ILE A 58 -8.33 -2.53 -7.70
N ALA A 59 -9.40 -3.23 -7.28
CA ALA A 59 -10.20 -2.80 -6.14
C ALA A 59 -9.36 -2.82 -4.85
N GLY A 60 -8.50 -3.83 -4.69
CA GLY A 60 -7.57 -3.91 -3.55
C GLY A 60 -6.55 -2.76 -3.52
N ILE A 61 -5.89 -2.47 -4.64
CA ILE A 61 -4.93 -1.35 -4.75
C ILE A 61 -5.65 0.00 -4.60
N SER A 62 -6.88 0.11 -5.13
CA SER A 62 -7.69 1.32 -4.99
C SER A 62 -8.10 1.58 -3.53
N ALA A 63 -8.40 0.53 -2.76
CA ALA A 63 -8.65 0.64 -1.33
C ALA A 63 -7.43 1.18 -0.56
N ALA A 64 -6.22 0.86 -1.03
CA ALA A 64 -4.95 1.42 -0.53
C ALA A 64 -4.64 2.86 -1.02
N GLY A 65 -5.59 3.50 -1.72
CA GLY A 65 -5.45 4.85 -2.27
C GLY A 65 -4.82 4.91 -3.65
N GLY A 66 -4.54 3.77 -4.28
CA GLY A 66 -3.88 3.67 -5.56
C GLY A 66 -2.36 3.53 -5.47
N PRO A 67 -1.70 3.21 -6.59
CA PRO A 67 -0.24 3.08 -6.65
C PRO A 67 0.45 4.44 -6.52
N THR A 68 1.70 4.44 -6.05
CA THR A 68 2.55 5.64 -6.05
C THR A 68 3.13 5.91 -7.45
N SER A 69 3.69 7.11 -7.68
CA SER A 69 4.33 7.44 -8.96
C SER A 69 5.58 6.62 -9.27
N VAL A 70 6.17 6.00 -8.25
CA VAL A 70 7.35 5.13 -8.37
C VAL A 70 6.98 3.65 -8.31
N ALA A 71 5.69 3.30 -8.19
CA ALA A 71 5.26 1.92 -8.22
C ALA A 71 5.58 1.26 -9.56
N ARG A 72 6.00 0.00 -9.55
CA ARG A 72 6.13 -0.84 -10.74
C ARG A 72 4.93 -1.76 -10.84
N LEU A 73 4.01 -1.45 -11.74
CA LEU A 73 2.76 -2.21 -11.92
C LEU A 73 2.91 -3.41 -12.86
N SER A 74 4.02 -3.52 -13.60
CA SER A 74 4.32 -4.66 -14.45
C SER A 74 4.61 -5.96 -13.69
N ASP A 75 5.07 -5.86 -12.44
CA ASP A 75 5.54 -7.00 -11.63
C ASP A 75 4.77 -7.08 -10.29
N VAL A 76 3.45 -6.86 -10.30
CA VAL A 76 2.66 -6.93 -9.06
C VAL A 76 2.55 -8.38 -8.62
N ARG A 77 2.83 -8.64 -7.33
CA ARG A 77 2.84 -9.98 -6.78
C ARG A 77 1.68 -10.18 -5.82
N ILE A 78 0.92 -11.25 -6.00
CA ILE A 78 -0.21 -11.64 -5.16
C ILE A 78 0.15 -12.94 -4.46
N VAL A 79 0.45 -12.83 -3.18
CA VAL A 79 0.84 -13.95 -2.33
C VAL A 79 -0.38 -14.48 -1.58
N TYR A 80 -0.60 -15.78 -1.70
CA TYR A 80 -1.55 -16.56 -0.94
C TYR A 80 -0.81 -17.50 0.02
N ALA A 81 -1.55 -18.19 0.89
CA ALA A 81 -0.95 -19.19 1.80
C ALA A 81 -0.34 -20.38 1.04
N ASP A 82 -0.92 -20.72 -0.11
CA ASP A 82 -0.62 -21.91 -0.92
C ASP A 82 0.12 -21.59 -2.23
N SER A 83 0.05 -20.35 -2.72
CA SER A 83 0.57 -19.99 -4.04
C SER A 83 1.01 -18.53 -4.12
N ASP A 84 1.83 -18.24 -5.12
CA ASP A 84 2.23 -16.89 -5.50
C ASP A 84 1.87 -16.67 -6.97
N LEU A 85 1.33 -15.50 -7.29
CA LEU A 85 0.94 -15.12 -8.64
C LEU A 85 1.54 -13.75 -8.97
N GLU A 86 2.33 -13.70 -10.03
CA GLU A 86 2.78 -12.44 -10.61
C GLU A 86 1.79 -12.00 -11.69
N TYR A 87 1.46 -10.71 -11.68
CA TYR A 87 0.49 -10.11 -12.58
C TYR A 87 0.98 -8.76 -13.09
N ASP A 88 0.92 -8.60 -14.41
CA ASP A 88 1.24 -7.36 -15.09
C ASP A 88 -0.02 -6.48 -15.18
N LEU A 89 -0.14 -5.55 -14.24
CA LEU A 89 -1.26 -4.62 -14.19
C LEU A 89 -1.13 -3.50 -15.23
N ASP A 90 0.08 -3.15 -15.66
CA ASP A 90 0.30 -2.12 -16.70
C ASP A 90 -0.38 -2.57 -18.02
N ARG A 91 -0.17 -3.82 -18.44
CA ARG A 91 -0.79 -4.38 -19.66
C ARG A 91 -2.32 -4.38 -19.63
N PHE A 92 -2.91 -4.63 -18.46
CA PHE A 92 -4.35 -4.59 -18.30
C PHE A 92 -4.90 -3.17 -18.44
N LEU A 93 -4.20 -2.18 -17.87
CA LEU A 93 -4.59 -0.77 -17.98
C LEU A 93 -4.52 -0.26 -19.43
N ASP A 94 -3.61 -0.82 -20.23
CA ASP A 94 -3.48 -0.54 -21.67
C ASP A 94 -4.52 -1.30 -22.54
N ALA A 95 -5.45 -2.03 -21.92
CA ALA A 95 -6.48 -2.85 -22.59
C ALA A 95 -5.92 -3.99 -23.47
N GLU A 96 -4.66 -4.38 -23.25
CA GLU A 96 -3.92 -5.41 -24.01
C GLU A 96 -3.52 -6.61 -23.12
N GLY A 97 -4.16 -6.76 -21.96
CA GLY A 97 -3.83 -7.72 -20.91
C GLY A 97 -4.89 -8.79 -20.65
N ASP A 98 -4.47 -9.81 -19.90
CA ASP A 98 -5.35 -10.83 -19.32
C ASP A 98 -6.37 -10.19 -18.37
N PRO A 99 -7.51 -10.84 -18.09
CA PRO A 99 -8.45 -10.35 -17.08
C PRO A 99 -7.80 -10.30 -15.69
N VAL A 100 -8.12 -9.24 -14.94
CA VAL A 100 -7.58 -9.03 -13.59
C VAL A 100 -7.95 -10.21 -12.69
N PRO A 101 -6.99 -10.80 -11.96
CA PRO A 101 -7.28 -11.91 -11.07
C PRO A 101 -8.12 -11.43 -9.88
N VAL A 102 -9.11 -12.25 -9.56
CA VAL A 102 -9.98 -12.06 -8.39
C VAL A 102 -9.20 -12.43 -7.13
N LEU A 103 -9.27 -11.59 -6.10
CA LEU A 103 -8.55 -11.81 -4.84
C LEU A 103 -9.26 -12.86 -3.99
N ARG A 104 -8.46 -13.65 -3.27
CA ARG A 104 -8.95 -14.61 -2.25
C ARG A 104 -8.82 -14.00 -0.85
N PRO A 105 -9.64 -14.44 0.14
CA PRO A 105 -9.50 -13.97 1.51
C PRO A 105 -8.09 -14.21 2.06
N GLY A 106 -7.51 -13.20 2.70
CA GLY A 106 -6.15 -13.26 3.23
C GLY A 106 -5.04 -13.05 2.20
N ALA A 107 -5.36 -12.68 0.95
CA ALA A 107 -4.37 -12.33 -0.06
C ALA A 107 -3.46 -11.19 0.42
N THR A 108 -2.17 -11.33 0.12
CA THR A 108 -1.17 -10.29 0.35
C THR A 108 -0.68 -9.78 -1.00
N ILE A 109 -0.99 -8.52 -1.28
CA ILE A 109 -0.60 -7.81 -2.50
C ILE A 109 0.69 -7.07 -2.21
N HIS A 110 1.73 -7.36 -2.98
CA HIS A 110 3.02 -6.70 -2.89
C HIS A 110 3.28 -5.94 -4.18
N VAL A 111 3.36 -4.61 -4.07
CA VAL A 111 3.62 -3.70 -5.18
C VAL A 111 5.10 -3.28 -5.13
N PRO A 112 5.95 -3.76 -6.05
CA PRO A 112 7.35 -3.39 -6.05
C PRO A 112 7.56 -1.91 -6.42
N THR A 113 8.68 -1.37 -6.00
CA THR A 113 9.14 -0.06 -6.44
C THR A 113 9.83 -0.16 -7.81
N ARG A 114 9.80 0.92 -8.60
CA ARG A 114 10.67 1.12 -9.76
C ARG A 114 12.09 1.36 -9.24
N GLY A 115 12.70 0.29 -8.74
CA GLY A 115 14.07 0.26 -8.25
C GLY A 115 15.03 0.20 -9.43
N PHE A 116 15.88 1.20 -9.54
CA PHE A 116 17.09 1.14 -10.34
C PHE A 116 18.17 0.48 -9.49
N GLU A 117 18.11 -0.84 -9.34
CA GLU A 117 19.01 -1.63 -8.48
C GLU A 117 20.51 -1.41 -8.82
N TRP A 118 20.82 -1.10 -10.08
CA TRP A 118 22.19 -1.09 -10.60
C TRP A 118 23.03 0.15 -10.31
N TRP A 119 22.42 1.27 -9.86
CA TRP A 119 23.18 2.49 -9.53
C TRP A 119 24.16 2.27 -8.38
N LYS A 120 23.84 1.36 -7.44
CA LYS A 120 24.69 1.09 -6.26
C LYS A 120 25.96 0.33 -6.63
N GLU A 121 25.91 -0.55 -7.63
CA GLU A 121 27.09 -1.30 -8.11
C GLU A 121 28.00 -0.41 -8.97
N ALA A 122 27.43 0.48 -9.78
CA ALA A 122 28.20 1.44 -10.59
C ALA A 122 29.03 2.43 -9.74
N ILE A 123 28.57 2.77 -8.53
CA ILE A 123 29.25 3.72 -7.65
C ILE A 123 30.49 3.09 -6.98
N ASP A 124 30.49 1.80 -6.65
CA ASP A 124 31.68 1.09 -6.10
C ASP A 124 32.85 1.07 -7.10
N PHE A 125 32.53 0.89 -8.39
CA PHE A 125 33.52 0.99 -9.46
C PHE A 125 34.14 2.40 -9.56
N SER A 126 33.35 3.45 -9.34
CA SER A 126 33.83 4.82 -9.46
C SER A 126 34.89 5.18 -8.41
N TYR A 127 34.71 4.74 -7.16
CA TYR A 127 35.71 4.95 -6.09
C TYR A 127 37.04 4.26 -6.40
N LYS A 128 37.01 3.08 -7.05
CA LYS A 128 38.23 2.36 -7.45
C LYS A 128 38.98 3.06 -8.58
N ILE A 129 38.28 3.65 -9.55
CA ILE A 129 38.91 4.44 -10.61
C ILE A 129 39.55 5.71 -10.05
N ILE A 130 38.83 6.46 -9.20
CA ILE A 130 39.32 7.73 -8.66
C ILE A 130 40.61 7.51 -7.85
N VAL A 131 40.66 6.47 -7.02
CA VAL A 131 41.85 6.12 -6.24
C VAL A 131 42.99 5.65 -7.13
N ALA A 132 42.71 4.82 -8.14
CA ALA A 132 43.74 4.35 -9.08
C ALA A 132 44.35 5.49 -9.90
N VAL A 133 43.53 6.42 -10.38
CA VAL A 133 43.99 7.62 -11.12
C VAL A 133 44.85 8.51 -10.22
N ASN A 134 44.45 8.73 -8.96
CA ASN A 134 45.22 9.52 -8.01
C ASN A 134 46.59 8.87 -7.68
N LEU A 135 46.62 7.53 -7.57
CA LEU A 135 47.86 6.77 -7.35
C LEU A 135 48.81 6.88 -8.55
N ILE A 136 48.29 6.79 -9.78
CA ILE A 136 49.09 6.93 -11.01
C ILE A 136 49.65 8.35 -11.13
N TRP A 137 48.84 9.36 -10.81
CA TRP A 137 49.28 10.75 -10.84
C TRP A 137 50.44 11.03 -9.88
N ILE A 138 50.36 10.53 -8.63
CA ILE A 138 51.43 10.70 -7.64
C ILE A 138 52.75 10.02 -8.04
N MET A 139 52.70 8.91 -8.79
CA MET A 139 53.92 8.22 -9.25
C MET A 139 54.52 8.86 -10.52
N SER A 140 53.70 9.54 -11.33
CA SER A 140 54.14 10.18 -12.59
C SER A 140 54.88 11.50 -12.38
N GLU A 141 54.63 12.20 -11.27
CA GLU A 141 55.19 13.53 -11.00
C GLU A 141 56.56 13.46 -10.26
N ARG A 142 57.32 12.38 -10.46
CA ARG A 142 58.65 12.15 -9.89
C ARG A 142 59.75 12.24 -10.93
#